data_AF-A0A9D7W850-F1
#
_entry.id   AF-A0A9D7W850-F1
#
_cell.length_a   1.000
_cell.length_b   1.000
_cell.length_c   1.000
_cell.angle_alpha   90.00
_cell.angle_beta   90.00
_cell.angle_gamma   90.00
#
_symmetry.space_group_name_H-M   'P 1'
#
loop_
_entity.id
_entity.type
_entity.pdbx_description
1 polymer ?
#
loop_
_entity_poly.entity_id
_entity_poly.type
_entity_poly.pdbx_seq_one_letter_code
_entity_poly.pdbx_strand_id
1 'polypeptide(L)'
;MSGLYIHIPFCKKACFYCDFHFSVSFKMKEKVISTIIDELTFRKDFFDANDTISSIYFGGGTPSVLSLQEIDEILGSVFNHYSVDENVEITFECNPDDLDKDYLKGLKFVGINRLSIGVQSFNDEHLKWMNRSHNANQSLKCLEDAEQIGFKNITIDLIYGLPHLSDDEWSKTVDQAFNMPINHLSAYSLTMEENTPYIKLVKQGNYEKPNDDISSKHYHILTQLTNELNWEHYEVSSFCKPSNYSRHNSSYWNGKKYLGVGPSAHSFDGKSRYWNVSSNKSYLEYIPTRENFFESEELNISNRLNENIMTG
;
A
#
# COMPACT_ATOMS: atom_id res chain seq x y z
N MET A 1 -13.52 -12.12 10.09
CA MET A 1 -12.92 -10.84 9.66
C MET A 1 -11.99 -11.17 8.51
N SER A 2 -12.38 -10.71 7.32
CA SER A 2 -11.65 -10.94 6.08
C SER A 2 -11.30 -9.59 5.44
N GLY A 3 -10.28 -9.58 4.58
CA GLY A 3 -9.85 -8.39 3.85
C GLY A 3 -10.13 -8.49 2.35
N LEU A 4 -10.32 -7.34 1.70
CA LEU A 4 -10.33 -7.23 0.24
C LEU A 4 -9.20 -6.29 -0.20
N TYR A 5 -8.31 -6.76 -1.05
CA TYR A 5 -7.24 -5.97 -1.65
C TYR A 5 -7.54 -5.74 -3.13
N ILE A 6 -7.48 -4.48 -3.56
CA ILE A 6 -7.77 -4.06 -4.93
C ILE A 6 -6.50 -3.43 -5.48
N HIS A 7 -5.87 -4.14 -6.41
CA HIS A 7 -4.61 -3.71 -7.00
C HIS A 7 -4.84 -2.81 -8.22
N ILE A 8 -4.41 -1.55 -8.14
CA ILE A 8 -4.47 -0.57 -9.23
C ILE A 8 -3.08 -0.41 -9.84
N PRO A 9 -2.79 -1.04 -11.01
CA PRO A 9 -1.43 -1.18 -11.54
C PRO A 9 -1.01 0.03 -12.38
N PHE A 10 -1.29 1.24 -11.94
CA PHE A 10 -1.00 2.47 -12.69
C PHE A 10 -0.34 3.52 -11.82
N CYS A 11 0.71 4.14 -12.36
CA CYS A 11 1.44 5.25 -11.73
C CYS A 11 1.62 6.38 -12.74
N LYS A 12 1.59 7.64 -12.29
CA LYS A 12 1.99 8.77 -13.17
C LYS A 12 3.47 8.73 -13.54
N LYS A 13 4.30 8.18 -12.65
CA LYS A 13 5.76 8.16 -12.77
C LYS A 13 6.34 6.90 -12.12
N ALA A 14 7.42 6.38 -12.69
CA ALA A 14 8.13 5.23 -12.16
C ALA A 14 9.18 5.66 -11.13
N CYS A 15 9.04 5.23 -9.88
CA CYS A 15 10.11 5.29 -8.88
C CYS A 15 11.10 4.16 -9.18
N PHE A 16 12.40 4.43 -9.24
CA PHE A 16 13.38 3.42 -9.69
C PHE A 16 13.63 2.31 -8.68
N TYR A 17 13.27 2.50 -7.40
CA TYR A 17 13.37 1.49 -6.35
C TYR A 17 12.11 0.63 -6.22
N CYS A 18 10.99 1.05 -6.82
CA CYS A 18 9.71 0.38 -6.64
C CYS A 18 9.67 -0.93 -7.43
N ASP A 19 9.37 -2.02 -6.73
CA ASP A 19 9.29 -3.39 -7.24
C ASP A 19 7.85 -3.88 -7.45
N PHE A 20 6.86 -3.11 -7.01
CA PHE A 20 5.44 -3.40 -7.27
C PHE A 20 5.16 -3.48 -8.77
N HIS A 21 4.15 -4.26 -9.12
CA HIS A 21 3.65 -4.33 -10.49
C HIS A 21 2.87 -3.05 -10.84
N PHE A 22 3.35 -2.28 -11.82
CA PHE A 22 2.63 -1.09 -12.30
C PHE A 22 2.95 -0.77 -13.77
N SER A 23 2.15 0.13 -14.33
CA SER A 23 2.37 0.73 -15.64
C SER A 23 2.31 2.25 -15.56
N VAL A 24 3.21 2.94 -16.25
CA VAL A 24 3.10 4.39 -16.47
C VAL A 24 2.22 4.76 -17.67
N SER A 25 1.71 3.75 -18.37
CA SER A 25 0.81 3.92 -19.52
C SER A 25 -0.63 3.69 -19.10
N PHE A 26 -1.47 4.71 -19.30
CA PHE A 26 -2.89 4.67 -18.95
C PHE A 26 -3.79 4.11 -20.04
N LYS A 27 -3.24 3.69 -21.19
CA LYS A 27 -4.01 3.24 -22.37
C LYS A 27 -4.98 2.08 -22.09
N MET A 28 -4.67 1.25 -21.10
CA MET A 28 -5.48 0.08 -20.73
C MET A 28 -6.28 0.31 -19.44
N LYS A 29 -6.24 1.50 -18.84
CA LYS A 29 -6.79 1.77 -17.50
C LYS A 29 -8.26 1.40 -17.39
N GLU A 30 -9.09 1.98 -18.26
CA GLU A 30 -10.53 1.74 -18.27
C GLU A 30 -10.87 0.25 -18.36
N LYS A 31 -10.22 -0.47 -19.29
CA LYS A 31 -10.41 -1.91 -19.46
C LYS A 31 -9.97 -2.71 -18.22
N VAL A 32 -8.85 -2.33 -17.60
CA VAL A 32 -8.37 -3.02 -16.40
C VAL A 32 -9.35 -2.82 -15.25
N ILE A 33 -9.89 -1.61 -15.08
CA ILE A 33 -10.89 -1.31 -14.04
C ILE A 33 -12.18 -2.09 -14.28
N SER A 34 -12.70 -2.11 -15.50
CA SER A 34 -13.89 -2.93 -15.80
C SER A 34 -13.64 -4.42 -15.52
N THR A 35 -12.45 -4.92 -15.86
CA THR A 35 -12.07 -6.30 -15.59
C THR A 35 -11.89 -6.61 -14.09
N ILE A 36 -11.44 -5.65 -13.28
CA ILE A 36 -11.43 -5.76 -11.81
C ILE A 36 -12.85 -5.92 -11.27
N ILE A 37 -13.81 -5.13 -11.80
CA ILE A 37 -15.22 -5.22 -11.42
C ILE A 37 -15.82 -6.58 -11.81
N ASP A 38 -15.48 -7.09 -13.01
CA ASP A 38 -15.87 -8.44 -13.44
C ASP A 38 -15.30 -9.50 -12.49
N GLU A 39 -14.02 -9.38 -12.11
CA GLU A 39 -13.37 -10.28 -11.16
C GLU A 39 -14.05 -10.29 -9.79
N LEU A 40 -14.33 -9.11 -9.24
CA LEU A 40 -15.10 -8.97 -7.99
C LEU A 40 -16.45 -9.68 -8.08
N THR A 41 -17.11 -9.61 -9.23
CA THR A 41 -18.44 -10.19 -9.43
C THR A 41 -18.40 -11.72 -9.44
N PHE A 42 -17.48 -12.34 -10.19
CA PHE A 42 -17.46 -13.80 -10.28
C PHE A 42 -16.71 -14.48 -9.13
N ARG A 43 -15.82 -13.78 -8.42
CA ARG A 43 -15.11 -14.30 -7.23
C ARG A 43 -15.85 -14.07 -5.92
N LYS A 44 -17.12 -13.64 -5.96
CA LYS A 44 -17.95 -13.40 -4.76
C LYS A 44 -18.03 -14.58 -3.78
N ASP A 45 -17.91 -15.81 -4.29
CA ASP A 45 -17.97 -17.04 -3.49
C ASP A 45 -16.59 -17.46 -2.93
N PHE A 46 -15.57 -16.59 -3.00
CA PHE A 46 -14.24 -16.84 -2.41
C PHE A 46 -14.29 -16.93 -0.88
N PHE A 47 -15.20 -16.19 -0.25
CA PHE A 47 -15.41 -16.22 1.19
C PHE A 47 -16.54 -17.18 1.57
N ASP A 48 -16.48 -17.73 2.78
CA ASP A 48 -17.58 -18.54 3.30
C ASP A 48 -18.80 -17.66 3.56
N ALA A 49 -20.01 -18.22 3.55
CA ALA A 49 -21.26 -17.46 3.74
C ALA A 49 -21.33 -16.67 5.07
N ASN A 50 -20.55 -17.06 6.07
CA ASN A 50 -20.48 -16.38 7.38
C ASN A 50 -19.28 -15.41 7.50
N ASP A 51 -18.42 -15.34 6.49
CA ASP A 51 -17.33 -14.39 6.48
C ASP A 51 -17.87 -12.99 6.18
N THR A 52 -17.31 -11.98 6.85
CA THR A 52 -17.64 -10.58 6.65
C THR A 52 -16.34 -9.80 6.43
N ILE A 53 -16.33 -8.99 5.37
CA ILE A 53 -15.21 -8.12 5.02
C ILE A 53 -15.15 -6.98 6.02
N SER A 54 -14.03 -6.88 6.74
CA SER A 54 -13.78 -5.85 7.75
C SER A 54 -12.77 -4.79 7.30
N SER A 55 -12.08 -5.04 6.17
CA SER A 55 -11.18 -4.07 5.54
C SER A 55 -11.19 -4.20 4.02
N ILE A 56 -11.15 -3.06 3.33
CA ILE A 56 -10.97 -2.90 1.89
C ILE A 56 -9.74 -2.02 1.70
N TYR A 57 -8.81 -2.43 0.85
CA TYR A 57 -7.56 -1.73 0.65
C TYR A 57 -7.29 -1.55 -0.84
N PHE A 58 -7.23 -0.30 -1.28
CA PHE A 58 -6.76 0.05 -2.61
C PHE A 58 -5.26 0.30 -2.53
N GLY A 59 -4.49 -0.46 -3.32
CA GLY A 59 -3.04 -0.28 -3.40
C GLY A 59 -2.46 -0.66 -4.76
N GLY A 60 -1.14 -0.87 -4.81
CA GLY A 60 -0.44 -1.40 -5.97
C GLY A 60 0.49 -0.38 -6.60
N GLY A 61 0.13 0.16 -7.75
CA GLY A 61 0.82 1.31 -8.33
C GLY A 61 0.53 2.58 -7.52
N THR A 62 -0.49 3.33 -7.93
CA THR A 62 -1.01 4.44 -7.13
C THR A 62 -2.52 4.59 -7.37
N PRO A 63 -3.38 4.13 -6.45
CA PRO A 63 -4.84 4.26 -6.58
C PRO A 63 -5.36 5.68 -6.78
N SER A 64 -4.69 6.72 -6.25
CA SER A 64 -5.09 8.13 -6.45
C SER A 64 -5.07 8.63 -7.90
N VAL A 65 -4.68 7.79 -8.87
CA VAL A 65 -4.87 8.05 -10.30
C VAL A 65 -6.30 7.70 -10.80
N LEU A 66 -7.11 7.06 -9.96
CA LEU A 66 -8.52 6.77 -10.24
C LEU A 66 -9.36 8.05 -10.12
N SER A 67 -10.36 8.17 -10.97
CA SER A 67 -11.44 9.15 -10.81
C SER A 67 -12.38 8.70 -9.69
N LEU A 68 -13.11 9.64 -9.10
CA LEU A 68 -14.10 9.34 -8.06
C LEU A 68 -15.19 8.38 -8.55
N GLN A 69 -15.58 8.48 -9.82
CA GLN A 69 -16.55 7.57 -10.43
C GLN A 69 -16.02 6.14 -10.48
N GLU A 70 -14.76 5.94 -10.91
CA GLU A 70 -14.15 4.60 -10.95
C GLU A 70 -14.06 3.98 -9.54
N ILE A 71 -13.79 4.80 -8.52
CA ILE A 71 -13.75 4.33 -7.12
C ILE A 71 -15.16 3.92 -6.66
N ASP A 72 -16.17 4.75 -6.94
CA ASP A 72 -17.57 4.48 -6.60
C ASP A 72 -18.10 3.21 -7.29
N GLU A 73 -17.78 3.00 -8.57
CA GLU A 73 -18.15 1.80 -9.32
C GLU A 73 -17.51 0.52 -8.71
N ILE A 74 -16.23 0.58 -8.34
CA ILE A 74 -15.54 -0.54 -7.69
C ILE A 74 -16.16 -0.83 -6.33
N LEU A 75 -16.31 0.18 -5.47
CA LEU A 75 -16.91 0.01 -4.15
C LEU A 75 -18.36 -0.48 -4.25
N GLY A 76 -19.14 0.05 -5.19
CA GLY A 76 -20.50 -0.40 -5.48
C GLY A 76 -20.54 -1.89 -5.81
N SER A 77 -19.61 -2.38 -6.63
CA SER A 77 -19.48 -3.83 -6.90
C SER A 77 -19.19 -4.63 -5.63
N VAL A 78 -18.29 -4.14 -4.77
CA VAL A 78 -17.98 -4.79 -3.48
C VAL A 78 -19.21 -4.89 -2.58
N PHE A 79 -19.90 -3.76 -2.33
CA PHE A 79 -21.08 -3.73 -1.46
C PHE A 79 -22.28 -4.51 -2.03
N ASN A 80 -22.36 -4.70 -3.34
CA ASN A 80 -23.41 -5.49 -3.99
C ASN A 80 -23.19 -7.01 -3.92
N HIS A 81 -21.94 -7.46 -3.79
CA HIS A 81 -21.58 -8.87 -3.93
C HIS A 81 -21.03 -9.52 -2.66
N TYR A 82 -20.61 -8.74 -1.67
CA TYR A 82 -19.99 -9.23 -0.46
C TYR A 82 -20.71 -8.75 0.80
N SER A 83 -20.63 -9.55 1.87
CA SER A 83 -21.02 -9.08 3.22
C SER A 83 -19.90 -8.18 3.76
N VAL A 84 -20.22 -6.91 4.00
CA VAL A 84 -19.26 -5.90 4.46
C VAL A 84 -19.70 -5.38 5.84
N ASP A 85 -18.75 -5.28 6.75
CA ASP A 85 -18.96 -4.73 8.09
C ASP A 85 -19.39 -3.25 8.01
N GLU A 86 -20.36 -2.84 8.83
CA GLU A 86 -20.83 -1.45 8.88
C GLU A 86 -19.72 -0.44 9.24
N ASN A 87 -18.69 -0.90 9.96
CA ASN A 87 -17.54 -0.13 10.39
C ASN A 87 -16.29 -0.51 9.60
N VAL A 88 -16.44 -1.04 8.36
CA VAL A 88 -15.32 -1.44 7.49
C VAL A 88 -14.25 -0.36 7.38
N GLU A 89 -12.98 -0.75 7.49
CA GLU A 89 -11.86 0.14 7.16
C GLU A 89 -11.67 0.17 5.64
N ILE A 90 -11.75 1.34 5.00
CA ILE A 90 -11.49 1.49 3.57
C ILE A 90 -10.25 2.38 3.41
N THR A 91 -9.12 1.72 3.14
CA THR A 91 -7.81 2.35 2.99
C THR A 91 -7.51 2.64 1.52
N PHE A 92 -6.99 3.82 1.25
CA PHE A 92 -6.68 4.27 -0.10
C PHE A 92 -5.26 4.83 -0.18
N GLU A 93 -4.38 4.14 -0.93
CA GLU A 93 -3.02 4.61 -1.20
C GLU A 93 -2.98 5.80 -2.15
N CYS A 94 -2.19 6.81 -1.81
CA CYS A 94 -2.13 8.07 -2.54
C CYS A 94 -0.70 8.63 -2.64
N ASN A 95 -0.44 9.38 -3.71
CA ASN A 95 0.69 10.32 -3.75
C ASN A 95 0.24 11.73 -3.35
N PRO A 96 1.10 12.54 -2.68
CA PRO A 96 0.75 13.91 -2.30
C PRO A 96 0.30 14.81 -3.45
N ASP A 97 0.88 14.67 -4.65
CA ASP A 97 0.56 15.50 -5.82
C ASP A 97 -0.78 15.16 -6.49
N ASP A 98 -1.44 14.07 -6.07
CA ASP A 98 -2.77 13.68 -6.54
C ASP A 98 -3.91 14.24 -5.66
N LEU A 99 -3.59 14.69 -4.44
CA LEU A 99 -4.57 14.98 -3.39
C LEU A 99 -4.86 16.47 -3.26
N ASP A 100 -5.62 17.02 -4.20
CA ASP A 100 -6.24 18.33 -3.99
C ASP A 100 -7.47 18.25 -3.05
N LYS A 101 -7.94 19.43 -2.59
CA LYS A 101 -9.04 19.53 -1.63
C LYS A 101 -10.36 18.92 -2.14
N ASP A 102 -10.64 19.03 -3.42
CA ASP A 102 -11.92 18.55 -3.96
C ASP A 102 -11.88 17.04 -4.19
N TYR A 103 -10.73 16.50 -4.60
CA TYR A 103 -10.51 15.07 -4.66
C TYR A 103 -10.59 14.44 -3.27
N LEU A 104 -9.93 15.01 -2.25
CA LEU A 104 -10.01 14.54 -0.86
C LEU A 104 -11.46 14.54 -0.32
N LYS A 105 -12.25 15.59 -0.58
CA LYS A 105 -13.68 15.60 -0.23
C LYS A 105 -14.44 14.49 -0.96
N GLY A 106 -14.13 14.28 -2.24
CA GLY A 106 -14.70 13.23 -3.06
C GLY A 106 -14.41 11.84 -2.50
N LEU A 107 -13.15 11.55 -2.14
CA LEU A 107 -12.73 10.29 -1.53
C LEU A 107 -13.55 9.99 -0.27
N LYS A 108 -13.69 11.00 0.60
CA LYS A 108 -14.51 10.87 1.82
C LYS A 108 -15.98 10.64 1.51
N PHE A 109 -16.51 11.30 0.49
CA PHE A 109 -17.90 11.16 0.05
C PHE A 109 -18.21 9.75 -0.47
N VAL A 110 -17.30 9.14 -1.25
CA VAL A 110 -17.46 7.77 -1.76
C VAL A 110 -17.17 6.69 -0.70
N GLY A 111 -16.81 7.08 0.53
CA GLY A 111 -16.68 6.18 1.68
C GLY A 111 -15.25 5.83 2.09
N ILE A 112 -14.21 6.37 1.43
CA ILE A 112 -12.82 6.21 1.91
C ILE A 112 -12.71 6.85 3.29
N ASN A 113 -12.22 6.09 4.26
CA ASN A 113 -12.12 6.53 5.65
C ASN A 113 -10.71 6.44 6.22
N ARG A 114 -9.75 5.95 5.44
CA ARG A 114 -8.32 5.98 5.75
C ARG A 114 -7.46 6.26 4.52
N LEU A 115 -6.46 7.11 4.69
CA LEU A 115 -5.46 7.41 3.66
C LEU A 115 -4.12 6.77 4.02
N SER A 116 -3.42 6.24 3.02
CA SER A 116 -1.99 5.89 3.10
C SER A 116 -1.23 6.74 2.10
N ILE A 117 -0.44 7.69 2.59
CA ILE A 117 0.16 8.72 1.74
C ILE A 117 1.66 8.46 1.61
N GLY A 118 2.10 8.20 0.37
CA GLY A 118 3.50 7.95 0.04
C GLY A 118 4.36 9.21 0.10
N VAL A 119 4.69 9.70 1.30
CA VAL A 119 5.53 10.89 1.51
C VAL A 119 6.99 10.59 1.16
N GLN A 120 7.48 9.44 1.62
CA GLN A 120 8.84 8.88 1.51
C GLN A 120 9.93 9.70 2.21
N SER A 121 9.93 11.02 2.05
CA SER A 121 10.87 11.95 2.68
C SER A 121 10.29 13.36 2.70
N PHE A 122 10.74 14.18 3.65
CA PHE A 122 10.50 15.63 3.69
C PHE A 122 11.68 16.45 3.16
N ASN A 123 12.66 15.80 2.52
CA ASN A 123 13.81 16.43 1.89
C ASN A 123 13.72 16.31 0.36
N ASP A 124 13.71 17.45 -0.33
CA ASP A 124 13.56 17.52 -1.79
C ASP A 124 14.69 16.83 -2.55
N GLU A 125 15.92 16.81 -2.04
CA GLU A 125 17.03 16.10 -2.68
C GLU A 125 16.82 14.59 -2.61
N HIS A 126 16.31 14.07 -1.49
CA HIS A 126 15.94 12.65 -1.38
C HIS A 126 14.76 12.29 -2.28
N LEU A 127 13.75 13.17 -2.39
CA LEU A 127 12.60 12.96 -3.28
C LEU A 127 13.01 12.95 -4.76
N LYS A 128 13.89 13.88 -5.16
CA LYS A 128 14.50 13.89 -6.50
C LYS A 128 15.34 12.65 -6.73
N TRP A 129 16.18 12.28 -5.76
CA TRP A 129 16.98 11.08 -5.80
C TRP A 129 16.10 9.86 -6.05
N MET A 130 14.96 9.75 -5.34
CA MET A 130 13.88 8.74 -5.43
C MET A 130 12.98 8.85 -6.68
N ASN A 131 13.21 9.85 -7.55
CA ASN A 131 12.44 10.14 -8.75
C ASN A 131 10.93 10.34 -8.47
N ARG A 132 10.57 10.87 -7.30
CA ARG A 132 9.17 11.18 -6.93
C ARG A 132 8.62 12.32 -7.79
N SER A 133 7.29 12.42 -7.87
CA SER A 133 6.56 13.48 -8.59
C SER A 133 6.28 14.71 -7.73
N HIS A 134 6.24 14.53 -6.41
CA HIS A 134 5.97 15.58 -5.44
C HIS A 134 7.24 16.11 -4.75
N ASN A 135 7.11 17.25 -4.07
CA ASN A 135 8.12 17.84 -3.19
C ASN A 135 7.64 17.88 -1.73
N ALA A 136 8.53 18.25 -0.80
CA ALA A 136 8.25 18.27 0.63
C ALA A 136 7.08 19.19 1.00
N ASN A 137 6.96 20.36 0.36
CA ASN A 137 5.86 21.29 0.60
C ASN A 137 4.50 20.72 0.18
N GLN A 138 4.45 19.96 -0.92
CA GLN A 138 3.24 19.25 -1.34
C GLN A 138 2.86 18.15 -0.35
N SER A 139 3.84 17.40 0.17
CA SER A 139 3.59 16.41 1.25
C SER A 139 2.95 17.06 2.47
N LEU A 140 3.56 18.13 2.98
CA LEU A 140 3.07 18.87 4.15
C LEU A 140 1.64 19.38 3.95
N LYS A 141 1.42 20.08 2.84
CA LYS A 141 0.11 20.67 2.52
C LYS A 141 -0.97 19.62 2.35
N CYS A 142 -0.65 18.50 1.71
CA CYS A 142 -1.60 17.39 1.54
C CYS A 142 -2.08 16.84 2.89
N LEU A 143 -1.16 16.67 3.85
CA LEU A 143 -1.51 16.18 5.20
C LEU A 143 -2.41 17.16 5.95
N GLU A 144 -2.09 18.45 5.90
CA GLU A 144 -2.91 19.51 6.49
C GLU A 144 -4.31 19.55 5.85
N ASP A 145 -4.38 19.46 4.52
CA ASP A 145 -5.64 19.50 3.78
C ASP A 145 -6.50 18.25 4.06
N ALA A 146 -5.89 17.07 4.18
CA ALA A 146 -6.57 15.84 4.57
C ALA A 146 -7.17 15.92 5.97
N GLU A 147 -6.42 16.45 6.95
CA GLU A 147 -6.93 16.71 8.30
C GLU A 147 -8.07 17.73 8.29
N GLN A 148 -7.94 18.84 7.56
CA GLN A 148 -8.97 19.88 7.46
C GLN A 148 -10.30 19.36 6.88
N ILE A 149 -10.22 18.42 5.93
CA ILE A 149 -11.39 17.73 5.35
C ILE A 149 -11.97 16.69 6.33
N GLY A 150 -11.20 16.36 7.37
CA GLY A 150 -11.60 15.55 8.50
C GLY A 150 -11.27 14.07 8.32
N PHE A 151 -10.23 13.73 7.56
CA PHE A 151 -9.62 12.41 7.70
C PHE A 151 -8.95 12.33 9.07
N LYS A 152 -9.29 11.30 9.84
CA LYS A 152 -8.71 11.04 11.17
C LYS A 152 -7.70 9.90 11.15
N ASN A 153 -7.79 9.04 10.13
CA ASN A 153 -6.93 7.89 9.95
C ASN A 153 -6.02 8.14 8.74
N ILE A 154 -4.81 8.60 9.03
CA ILE A 154 -3.82 9.01 8.04
C ILE A 154 -2.52 8.29 8.38
N THR A 155 -2.13 7.41 7.46
CA THR A 155 -0.82 6.81 7.38
C THR A 155 0.05 7.65 6.45
N ILE A 156 1.33 7.81 6.80
CA ILE A 156 2.35 8.16 5.82
C ILE A 156 3.35 7.03 5.68
N ASP A 157 3.91 6.89 4.47
CA ASP A 157 5.02 5.98 4.22
C ASP A 157 6.33 6.77 4.17
N LEU A 158 7.36 6.31 4.87
CA LEU A 158 8.73 6.84 4.84
C LEU A 158 9.70 5.77 4.35
N ILE A 159 10.79 6.21 3.71
CA ILE A 159 11.90 5.33 3.32
C ILE A 159 13.18 5.80 3.99
N TYR A 160 13.85 4.89 4.69
CA TYR A 160 15.15 5.12 5.33
C TYR A 160 16.24 4.24 4.71
N GLY A 161 17.50 4.49 5.08
CA GLY A 161 18.63 3.73 4.53
C GLY A 161 19.03 4.14 3.11
N LEU A 162 18.56 5.31 2.65
CA LEU A 162 18.99 5.91 1.40
C LEU A 162 20.52 6.18 1.45
N PRO A 163 21.25 6.03 0.33
CA PRO A 163 22.62 6.51 0.24
C PRO A 163 22.70 8.00 0.57
N HIS A 164 23.70 8.38 1.38
CA HIS A 164 23.93 9.75 1.87
C HIS A 164 22.88 10.35 2.80
N LEU A 165 21.80 9.63 3.16
CA LEU A 165 20.92 10.05 4.26
C LEU A 165 21.69 9.94 5.57
N SER A 166 21.92 11.07 6.22
CA SER A 166 22.58 11.12 7.53
C SER A 166 21.61 10.80 8.68
N ASP A 167 22.16 10.33 9.81
CA ASP A 167 21.41 10.08 11.05
C ASP A 167 20.61 11.34 11.49
N ASP A 168 21.21 12.53 11.38
CA ASP A 168 20.58 13.81 11.73
C ASP A 168 19.41 14.16 10.80
N GLU A 169 19.56 13.94 9.49
CA GLU A 169 18.48 14.17 8.51
C GLU A 169 17.34 13.17 8.69
N TRP A 170 17.67 11.92 9.00
CA TRP A 170 16.67 10.90 9.30
C TRP A 170 15.88 11.24 10.57
N SER A 171 16.58 11.59 11.66
CA SER A 171 15.92 12.01 12.90
C SER A 171 14.97 13.19 12.66
N LYS A 172 15.40 14.22 11.92
CA LYS A 172 14.54 15.36 11.55
C LYS A 172 13.33 14.94 10.72
N THR A 173 13.50 14.00 9.80
CA THR A 173 12.40 13.48 8.96
C THR A 173 11.35 12.78 9.82
N VAL A 174 11.79 11.95 10.77
CA VAL A 174 10.92 11.24 11.71
C VAL A 174 10.23 12.21 12.67
N ASP A 175 10.97 13.18 13.24
CA ASP A 175 10.40 14.22 14.09
C ASP A 175 9.34 15.05 13.35
N GLN A 176 9.60 15.40 12.09
CA GLN A 176 8.65 16.12 11.27
C GLN A 176 7.38 15.28 11.01
N ALA A 177 7.52 13.98 10.76
CA ALA A 177 6.37 13.08 10.62
C ALA A 177 5.47 13.10 11.86
N PHE A 178 6.04 13.04 13.06
CA PHE A 178 5.24 13.05 14.30
C PHE A 178 4.59 14.38 14.64
N ASN A 179 5.05 15.48 14.04
CA ASN A 179 4.41 16.78 14.13
C ASN A 179 3.27 16.97 13.11
N MET A 180 3.06 16.02 12.19
CA MET A 180 1.95 16.02 11.24
C MET A 180 0.70 15.38 11.84
N PRO A 181 -0.50 15.63 11.29
CA PRO A 181 -1.76 15.08 11.77
C PRO A 181 -1.96 13.60 11.39
N ILE A 182 -0.97 12.77 11.68
CA ILE A 182 -0.96 11.33 11.42
C ILE A 182 -1.25 10.55 12.71
N ASN A 183 -1.80 9.35 12.55
CA ASN A 183 -2.03 8.40 13.64
C ASN A 183 -1.36 7.04 13.37
N HIS A 184 -0.77 6.88 12.19
CA HIS A 184 -0.08 5.68 11.74
C HIS A 184 1.09 6.08 10.82
N LEU A 185 2.16 5.30 10.85
CA LEU A 185 3.39 5.51 10.10
C LEU A 185 3.85 4.14 9.59
N SER A 186 4.08 4.02 8.29
CA SER A 186 4.86 2.92 7.72
C SER A 186 6.26 3.43 7.40
N ALA A 187 7.30 2.70 7.78
CA ALA A 187 8.68 3.05 7.48
C ALA A 187 9.43 1.84 6.92
N TYR A 188 9.94 1.98 5.70
CA TYR A 188 10.59 0.91 4.97
C TYR A 188 12.08 1.17 4.81
N SER A 189 12.90 0.16 5.06
CA SER A 189 14.31 0.22 4.64
C SER A 189 14.37 0.17 3.12
N LEU A 190 15.16 1.05 2.51
CA LEU A 190 15.49 0.92 1.09
C LEU A 190 16.21 -0.42 0.86
N THR A 191 15.62 -1.26 0.03
CA THR A 191 16.21 -2.52 -0.43
C THR A 191 16.58 -2.43 -1.91
N MET A 192 17.42 -3.36 -2.38
CA MET A 192 17.70 -3.52 -3.80
C MET A 192 16.99 -4.75 -4.35
N GLU A 193 15.94 -4.52 -5.12
CA GLU A 193 15.17 -5.58 -5.74
C GLU A 193 15.66 -5.88 -7.17
N GLU A 194 15.73 -7.16 -7.54
CA GLU A 194 16.39 -7.64 -8.78
C GLU A 194 15.76 -7.08 -10.06
N ASN A 195 14.45 -6.78 -10.03
CA ASN A 195 13.68 -6.37 -11.20
C ASN A 195 13.45 -4.85 -11.31
N THR A 196 14.19 -4.06 -10.53
CA THR A 196 14.02 -2.61 -10.49
C THR A 196 15.02 -1.88 -11.40
N PRO A 197 14.72 -0.64 -11.85
CA PRO A 197 15.73 0.20 -12.47
C PRO A 197 16.92 0.51 -11.53
N TYR A 198 16.72 0.49 -10.20
CA TYR A 198 17.74 0.80 -9.21
C TYR A 198 18.99 -0.08 -9.34
N ILE A 199 18.82 -1.41 -9.36
CA ILE A 199 19.97 -2.34 -9.45
C ILE A 199 20.80 -2.12 -10.72
N LYS A 200 20.15 -1.71 -11.83
CA LYS A 200 20.83 -1.39 -13.10
C LYS A 200 21.65 -0.11 -12.97
N LEU A 201 21.09 0.93 -12.33
CA LEU A 201 21.77 2.20 -12.09
C LEU A 201 22.98 2.04 -11.16
N VAL A 202 22.87 1.19 -10.13
CA VAL A 202 23.99 0.85 -9.25
C VAL A 202 25.09 0.10 -10.01
N LYS A 203 24.74 -0.90 -10.81
CA LYS A 203 25.71 -1.63 -11.66
C LYS A 203 26.43 -0.74 -12.67
N GLN A 204 25.80 0.36 -13.10
CA GLN A 204 26.40 1.36 -13.99
C GLN A 204 27.27 2.40 -13.27
N GLY A 205 27.30 2.40 -11.93
CA GLY A 205 28.03 3.38 -11.13
C GLY A 205 27.34 4.75 -11.03
N ASN A 206 26.09 4.87 -11.46
CA ASN A 206 25.32 6.12 -11.38
C ASN A 206 24.70 6.33 -10.00
N TYR A 207 24.51 5.24 -9.24
CA TYR A 207 23.88 5.22 -7.92
C TYR A 207 24.66 4.31 -6.97
N GLU A 208 24.53 4.55 -5.67
CA GLU A 208 25.13 3.72 -4.63
C GLU A 208 24.13 2.70 -4.09
N LYS A 209 24.63 1.57 -3.60
CA LYS A 209 23.82 0.57 -2.90
C LYS A 209 23.49 1.05 -1.47
N PRO A 210 22.36 0.65 -0.88
CA PRO A 210 22.10 0.87 0.54
C PRO A 210 23.16 0.16 1.39
N ASN A 211 23.38 0.67 2.60
CA ASN A 211 24.33 0.12 3.56
C ASN A 211 23.56 -0.39 4.78
N ASP A 212 23.71 -1.69 5.08
CA ASP A 212 22.96 -2.36 6.13
C ASP A 212 23.23 -1.78 7.53
N ASP A 213 24.47 -1.34 7.81
CA ASP A 213 24.81 -0.70 9.09
C ASP A 213 24.10 0.66 9.24
N ILE A 214 23.99 1.43 8.15
CA ILE A 214 23.25 2.70 8.13
C ILE A 214 21.75 2.44 8.28
N SER A 215 21.19 1.48 7.54
CA SER A 215 19.78 1.10 7.67
C SER A 215 19.43 0.63 9.08
N SER A 216 20.31 -0.16 9.70
CA SER A 216 20.15 -0.63 11.08
C SER A 216 20.15 0.54 12.08
N LYS A 217 21.07 1.51 11.93
CA LYS A 217 21.09 2.71 12.77
C LYS A 217 19.82 3.56 12.61
N HIS A 218 19.38 3.79 11.37
CA HIS A 218 18.15 4.52 11.11
C HIS A 218 16.93 3.84 11.72
N TYR A 219 16.86 2.51 11.64
CA TYR A 219 15.82 1.73 12.31
C TYR A 219 15.87 1.88 13.85
N HIS A 220 17.06 1.90 14.45
CA HIS A 220 17.22 2.14 15.89
C HIS A 220 16.75 3.55 16.29
N ILE A 221 17.08 4.57 15.50
CA ILE A 221 16.59 5.95 15.71
C ILE A 221 15.05 5.99 15.65
N LEU A 222 14.45 5.37 14.63
CA LEU A 222 13.00 5.33 14.46
C LEU A 222 12.31 4.64 15.66
N THR A 223 12.79 3.46 16.04
CA THR A 223 12.22 2.69 17.15
C THR A 223 12.41 3.40 18.49
N GLN A 224 13.52 4.10 18.71
CA GLN A 224 13.70 4.91 19.90
C GLN A 224 12.69 6.07 19.97
N LEU A 225 12.56 6.86 18.89
CA LEU A 225 11.66 8.02 18.86
C LEU A 225 10.18 7.62 18.99
N THR A 226 9.78 6.53 18.33
CA THR A 226 8.41 5.99 18.44
C THR A 226 8.10 5.55 19.88
N ASN A 227 9.03 4.87 20.55
CA ASN A 227 8.88 4.48 21.95
C ASN A 227 8.75 5.71 22.88
N GLU A 228 9.58 6.73 22.69
CA GLU A 228 9.54 7.98 23.49
C GLU A 228 8.18 8.71 23.35
N LEU A 229 7.52 8.57 22.20
CA LEU A 229 6.23 9.19 21.90
C LEU A 229 5.02 8.27 22.21
N ASN A 230 5.24 7.10 22.82
CA ASN A 230 4.21 6.08 23.08
C ASN A 230 3.49 5.58 21.82
N TRP A 231 4.19 5.51 20.69
CA TRP A 231 3.72 4.80 19.51
C TRP A 231 4.05 3.31 19.64
N GLU A 232 3.15 2.48 19.13
CA GLU A 232 3.27 1.02 19.15
C GLU A 232 3.84 0.53 17.81
N HIS A 233 4.96 -0.19 17.89
CA HIS A 233 5.52 -0.96 16.77
C HIS A 233 4.86 -2.34 16.75
N TYR A 234 3.92 -2.56 15.82
CA TYR A 234 3.03 -3.73 15.87
C TYR A 234 3.28 -4.77 14.77
N GLU A 235 4.04 -4.40 13.75
CA GLU A 235 4.60 -5.30 12.74
C GLU A 235 5.88 -4.67 12.19
N VAL A 236 6.66 -5.42 11.40
CA VAL A 236 7.99 -5.05 10.88
C VAL A 236 8.12 -3.57 10.49
N SER A 237 7.22 -3.06 9.65
CA SER A 237 7.35 -1.72 9.07
C SER A 237 6.34 -0.69 9.61
N SER A 238 5.38 -1.06 10.47
CA SER A 238 4.29 -0.16 10.89
C SER A 238 4.33 0.19 12.37
N PHE A 239 4.09 1.48 12.59
CA PHE A 239 4.00 2.12 13.88
C PHE A 239 2.66 2.86 13.95
N CYS A 240 2.02 2.87 15.10
CA CYS A 240 0.77 3.63 15.26
C CYS A 240 0.60 4.20 16.65
N LYS A 241 -0.24 5.22 16.77
CA LYS A 241 -0.78 5.60 18.08
C LYS A 241 -1.63 4.44 18.61
N PRO A 242 -1.70 4.21 19.94
CA PRO A 242 -2.48 3.13 20.51
C PRO A 242 -3.90 3.05 19.92
N SER A 243 -4.34 1.84 19.59
CA SER A 243 -5.64 1.56 18.95
C SER A 243 -5.83 2.06 17.51
N ASN A 244 -4.78 2.53 16.82
CA ASN A 244 -4.84 2.96 15.41
C ASN A 244 -4.16 1.97 14.45
N TYR A 245 -4.21 0.68 14.77
CA TYR A 245 -3.70 -0.39 13.93
C TYR A 245 -4.38 -0.42 12.56
N SER A 246 -3.59 -0.73 11.53
CA SER A 246 -4.14 -1.02 10.21
C SER A 246 -4.90 -2.34 10.24
N ARG A 247 -6.23 -2.33 10.11
CA ARG A 247 -6.99 -3.60 10.09
C ARG A 247 -6.57 -4.46 8.92
N HIS A 248 -6.33 -3.85 7.76
CA HIS A 248 -5.87 -4.59 6.59
C HIS A 248 -4.46 -5.16 6.78
N ASN A 249 -3.46 -4.35 7.18
CA ASN A 249 -2.10 -4.87 7.32
C ASN A 249 -2.03 -5.92 8.44
N SER A 250 -2.67 -5.67 9.58
CA SER A 250 -2.74 -6.63 10.68
C SER A 250 -3.41 -7.94 10.27
N SER A 251 -4.30 -7.93 9.28
CA SER A 251 -4.96 -9.16 8.79
C SER A 251 -3.96 -10.13 8.17
N TYR A 252 -2.92 -9.64 7.48
CA TYR A 252 -1.85 -10.47 6.92
C TYR A 252 -1.07 -11.20 8.01
N TRP A 253 -0.66 -10.48 9.05
CA TRP A 253 0.10 -11.02 10.18
C TRP A 253 -0.72 -11.99 11.04
N ASN A 254 -2.03 -11.83 11.08
CA ASN A 254 -2.94 -12.68 11.86
C ASN A 254 -3.52 -13.86 11.07
N GLY A 255 -2.99 -14.15 9.88
CA GLY A 255 -3.45 -15.25 9.02
C GLY A 255 -4.92 -15.17 8.65
N LYS A 256 -5.49 -13.95 8.55
CA LYS A 256 -6.89 -13.77 8.14
C LYS A 256 -7.03 -13.96 6.64
N LYS A 257 -8.20 -14.45 6.22
CA LYS A 257 -8.52 -14.60 4.80
C LYS A 257 -8.55 -13.23 4.12
N TYR A 258 -8.04 -13.17 2.90
CA TYR A 258 -8.21 -11.99 2.06
C TYR A 258 -8.32 -12.36 0.58
N LEU A 259 -9.14 -11.61 -0.13
CA LEU A 259 -9.30 -11.70 -1.57
C LEU A 259 -8.52 -10.56 -2.20
N GLY A 260 -7.59 -10.85 -3.10
CA GLY A 260 -6.96 -9.87 -3.97
C GLY A 260 -7.55 -9.93 -5.36
N VAL A 261 -7.89 -8.76 -5.91
CA VAL A 261 -8.33 -8.58 -7.29
C VAL A 261 -7.46 -7.57 -8.03
N GLY A 262 -7.35 -7.73 -9.35
CA GLY A 262 -6.47 -6.94 -10.20
C GLY A 262 -5.16 -7.65 -10.56
N PRO A 263 -4.38 -7.11 -11.52
CA PRO A 263 -3.11 -7.71 -11.93
C PRO A 263 -2.15 -7.84 -10.74
N SER A 264 -1.41 -8.96 -10.66
CA SER A 264 -0.50 -9.29 -9.54
C SER A 264 -1.12 -9.39 -8.14
N ALA A 265 -2.43 -9.20 -7.97
CA ALA A 265 -3.04 -9.22 -6.65
C ALA A 265 -2.97 -10.61 -6.00
N HIS A 266 -2.58 -10.64 -4.73
CA HIS A 266 -2.51 -11.87 -3.95
C HIS A 266 -3.79 -12.10 -3.15
N SER A 267 -4.19 -13.37 -2.97
CA SER A 267 -5.29 -13.81 -2.11
C SER A 267 -4.81 -14.91 -1.16
N PHE A 268 -5.49 -15.07 -0.02
CA PHE A 268 -5.30 -16.17 0.92
C PHE A 268 -6.64 -16.62 1.49
N ASP A 269 -6.96 -17.91 1.38
CA ASP A 269 -8.23 -18.48 1.85
C ASP A 269 -8.13 -19.13 3.25
N GLY A 270 -6.96 -19.02 3.90
CA GLY A 270 -6.64 -19.69 5.17
C GLY A 270 -5.84 -20.99 5.00
N LYS A 271 -5.73 -21.51 3.77
CA LYS A 271 -4.97 -22.73 3.45
C LYS A 271 -4.04 -22.55 2.26
N SER A 272 -4.47 -21.82 1.25
CA SER A 272 -3.80 -21.65 -0.02
C SER A 272 -3.63 -20.18 -0.33
N ARG A 273 -2.50 -19.83 -0.94
CA ARG A 273 -2.29 -18.51 -1.53
C ARG A 273 -2.50 -18.57 -3.02
N TYR A 274 -2.97 -17.46 -3.56
CA TYR A 274 -3.22 -17.26 -4.97
C TYR A 274 -2.60 -15.95 -5.39
N TRP A 275 -2.07 -15.85 -6.60
CA TRP A 275 -1.61 -14.58 -7.16
C TRP A 275 -1.99 -14.46 -8.62
N ASN A 276 -2.67 -13.37 -8.94
CA ASN A 276 -3.06 -13.08 -10.31
C ASN A 276 -1.83 -12.83 -11.18
N VAL A 277 -1.95 -13.08 -12.48
CA VAL A 277 -0.88 -12.81 -13.44
C VAL A 277 -0.37 -11.37 -13.33
N SER A 278 0.95 -11.21 -13.27
CA SER A 278 1.63 -9.91 -13.14
C SER A 278 1.82 -9.22 -14.49
N SER A 279 0.73 -9.09 -15.26
CA SER A 279 0.71 -8.50 -16.60
C SER A 279 -0.67 -7.95 -16.90
N ASN A 280 -0.79 -6.63 -17.12
CA ASN A 280 -2.07 -6.01 -17.46
C ASN A 280 -2.68 -6.62 -18.73
N LYS A 281 -1.85 -6.94 -19.74
CA LYS A 281 -2.34 -7.55 -20.99
C LYS A 281 -2.89 -8.96 -20.75
N SER A 282 -2.14 -9.80 -20.03
CA SER A 282 -2.54 -11.19 -19.74
C SER A 282 -3.76 -11.22 -18.83
N TYR A 283 -3.83 -10.31 -17.85
CA TYR A 283 -4.99 -10.17 -16.97
C TYR A 283 -6.27 -9.86 -17.77
N LEU A 284 -6.21 -8.91 -18.72
CA LEU A 284 -7.33 -8.61 -19.61
C LEU A 284 -7.73 -9.78 -20.53
N GLU A 285 -6.81 -10.70 -20.82
CA GLU A 285 -7.05 -11.87 -21.65
C GLU A 285 -7.69 -13.03 -20.86
N TYR A 286 -7.22 -13.27 -19.63
CA TYR A 286 -7.55 -14.46 -18.84
C TYR A 286 -8.73 -14.29 -17.89
N ILE A 287 -8.97 -13.08 -17.39
CA ILE A 287 -10.11 -12.85 -16.49
C ILE A 287 -11.46 -13.13 -17.17
N PRO A 288 -11.73 -12.69 -18.41
CA PRO A 288 -13.01 -12.98 -19.07
C PRO A 288 -13.26 -14.47 -19.30
N THR A 289 -12.21 -15.26 -19.57
CA THR A 289 -12.32 -16.71 -19.76
C THR A 289 -12.36 -17.47 -18.44
N ARG A 290 -11.89 -16.84 -17.34
CA ARG A 290 -11.75 -17.42 -16.00
C ARG A 290 -10.77 -18.59 -15.94
N GLU A 291 -9.85 -18.65 -16.90
CA GLU A 291 -8.84 -19.71 -17.02
C GLU A 291 -7.45 -19.10 -16.91
N ASN A 292 -6.57 -19.73 -16.14
CA ASN A 292 -5.14 -19.37 -16.03
C ASN A 292 -4.85 -17.92 -15.60
N PHE A 293 -5.78 -17.25 -14.92
CA PHE A 293 -5.59 -15.86 -14.47
C PHE A 293 -4.81 -15.75 -13.15
N PHE A 294 -4.61 -16.86 -12.44
CA PHE A 294 -3.80 -16.94 -11.22
C PHE A 294 -2.93 -18.20 -11.18
N GLU A 295 -1.88 -18.13 -10.38
CA GLU A 295 -1.14 -19.27 -9.85
C GLU A 295 -1.44 -19.43 -8.36
N SER A 296 -1.15 -20.60 -7.78
CA SER A 296 -1.46 -20.89 -6.39
C SER A 296 -0.48 -21.84 -5.72
N GLU A 297 -0.35 -21.71 -4.41
CA GLU A 297 0.32 -22.69 -3.54
C GLU A 297 -0.61 -23.13 -2.41
N GLU A 298 -0.58 -24.42 -2.07
CA GLU A 298 -1.24 -24.94 -0.87
C GLU A 298 -0.23 -25.01 0.28
N LEU A 299 -0.55 -24.35 1.40
CA LEU A 299 0.30 -24.38 2.58
C LEU A 299 0.02 -25.65 3.38
N ASN A 300 1.02 -26.50 3.53
CA ASN A 300 0.90 -27.66 4.40
C ASN A 300 0.87 -27.23 5.89
N ILE A 301 0.57 -28.17 6.79
CA ILE A 301 0.46 -27.90 8.23
C ILE A 301 1.76 -27.31 8.79
N SER A 302 2.92 -27.80 8.33
CA SER A 302 4.23 -27.31 8.77
C SER A 302 4.46 -25.86 8.33
N ASN A 303 4.10 -25.50 7.09
CA ASN A 303 4.19 -24.12 6.61
C ASN A 303 3.35 -23.17 7.46
N ARG A 304 2.07 -23.50 7.70
CA ARG A 304 1.19 -22.64 8.50
C ARG A 304 1.65 -22.50 9.95
N LEU A 305 2.21 -23.57 10.54
CA LEU A 305 2.75 -23.53 11.90
C LEU A 305 4.02 -22.69 11.98
N ASN A 306 4.94 -22.84 11.02
CA ASN A 306 6.15 -22.03 10.96
C ASN A 306 5.82 -20.54 10.77
N GLU A 307 4.85 -20.23 9.91
CA GLU A 307 4.40 -18.85 9.70
C GLU A 307 3.81 -18.26 10.96
N ASN A 308 2.92 -18.98 11.65
CA ASN A 308 2.37 -18.52 12.92
C ASN A 308 3.46 -18.23 13.97
N ILE A 309 4.51 -19.06 14.04
CA ILE A 309 5.65 -18.80 14.94
C ILE A 309 6.43 -17.55 14.52
N MET A 310 6.62 -17.32 13.21
CA MET A 310 7.35 -16.16 12.71
C MET A 310 6.59 -14.85 12.87
N THR A 311 5.25 -14.88 12.78
CA THR A 311 4.40 -13.68 12.86
C THR A 311 3.96 -13.33 14.27
N GLY A 312 4.09 -14.26 15.23
CA GLY A 312 3.60 -14.12 16.61
C GLY A 312 2.10 -14.43 16.75
#